data_AF-A0A0U3D5I7-F1
#
_entry.id   AF-A0A0U3D5I7-F1
#
_cell.length_a   1.000
_cell.length_b   1.000
_cell.length_c   1.000
_cell.angle_alpha   90.00
_cell.angle_beta   90.00
_cell.angle_gamma   90.00
#
_symmetry.space_group_name_H-M   'P 1'
#
loop_
_entity.id
_entity.type
_entity.pdbx_description
1 polymer ?
#
loop_
_entity_poly.entity_id
_entity_poly.type
_entity_poly.pdbx_seq_one_letter_code
_entity_poly.pdbx_strand_id
1 'polypeptide(L)'
;MLCTRCRIRTAVTDDGLCTFCSGTRPPLPGGLMAPVPGPGGWGVATWPRSPVGLARAVTALLGVVIAADLFAIGTGLHLRGLWQQVEADGALNVYVGDGRTAETLYGIAALSQGVALLATGVVFIIWFHRTRRNAEVFDPSVQRMGPGWAVGGWFVPIANLWFPYRVASGVWEASAQTRPDGGRRTVPRTPLNLWWGAWVVSLLFTRVTERLWDRAVGAEEVVRAAGLVAASDAVDIVAAALAVLYVRAVTRMQVERALHGRAPDGPAPAPVPGAHR
;
A
#
# COMPACT_ATOMS: atom_id res chain seq x y z
N MET A 1 -14.64 11.49 -29.52
CA MET A 1 -13.91 10.69 -30.54
C MET A 1 -12.53 10.31 -30.00
N LEU A 2 -11.91 9.24 -30.50
CA LEU A 2 -10.53 8.87 -30.13
C LEU A 2 -9.53 9.75 -30.87
N CYS A 3 -8.37 9.99 -30.24
CA CYS A 3 -7.28 10.77 -30.80
C CYS A 3 -6.84 10.22 -32.16
N THR A 4 -6.79 11.08 -33.17
CA THR A 4 -6.40 10.73 -34.54
C THR A 4 -4.98 10.17 -34.63
N ARG A 5 -4.09 10.60 -33.74
CA ARG A 5 -2.68 10.18 -33.72
C ARG A 5 -2.43 8.87 -32.98
N CYS A 6 -2.92 8.74 -31.75
CA CYS A 6 -2.60 7.58 -30.91
C CYS A 6 -3.71 6.55 -30.79
N ARG A 7 -4.95 6.87 -31.21
CA ARG A 7 -6.16 6.02 -31.16
C ARG A 7 -6.50 5.36 -29.82
N ILE A 8 -5.82 5.70 -28.73
CA ILE A 8 -6.00 5.08 -27.40
C ILE A 8 -6.77 6.01 -26.45
N ARG A 9 -6.59 7.32 -26.59
CA ARG A 9 -7.13 8.34 -25.67
C ARG A 9 -8.20 9.18 -26.36
N THR A 10 -9.12 9.74 -25.58
CA THR A 10 -10.13 10.67 -26.10
C THR A 10 -9.48 11.96 -26.62
N ALA A 11 -9.94 12.41 -27.80
CA ALA A 11 -9.58 13.71 -28.35
C ALA A 11 -10.20 14.83 -27.52
N VAL A 12 -9.45 15.92 -27.33
CA VAL A 12 -9.86 17.08 -26.53
C VAL A 12 -9.54 18.42 -27.21
N THR A 13 -8.82 18.40 -28.34
CA THR A 13 -8.59 19.58 -29.18
C THR A 13 -9.46 19.49 -30.42
N ASP A 14 -9.71 20.64 -31.06
CA ASP A 14 -10.50 20.72 -32.29
C ASP A 14 -9.86 19.94 -33.46
N ASP A 15 -8.53 19.81 -33.45
CA ASP A 15 -7.76 18.97 -34.40
C ASP A 15 -7.91 17.45 -34.17
N GLY A 16 -8.76 17.03 -33.23
CA GLY A 16 -8.98 15.62 -32.91
C GLY A 16 -7.81 14.95 -32.18
N LEU A 17 -6.94 15.72 -31.50
CA LEU A 17 -5.80 15.20 -30.74
C LEU A 17 -6.13 15.09 -29.24
N CYS A 18 -5.51 14.13 -28.55
CA CYS A 18 -5.53 14.11 -27.08
C CYS A 18 -4.47 15.08 -26.52
N THR A 19 -4.63 15.48 -25.25
CA THR A 19 -3.73 16.42 -24.52
C THR A 19 -2.24 16.07 -24.61
N PHE A 20 -1.91 14.81 -24.87
CA PHE A 20 -0.54 14.33 -24.96
C PHE A 20 0.02 14.47 -26.38
N CYS A 21 -0.80 14.19 -27.39
CA CYS A 21 -0.41 14.26 -28.81
C CYS A 21 -0.43 15.68 -29.36
N SER A 22 -1.26 16.55 -28.78
CA SER A 22 -1.34 17.97 -29.11
C SER A 22 -0.23 18.81 -28.48
N GLY A 23 0.50 18.28 -27.48
CA GLY A 23 1.45 19.07 -26.70
C GLY A 23 0.80 20.16 -25.84
N THR A 24 -0.53 20.31 -25.87
CA THR A 24 -1.31 21.31 -25.13
C THR A 24 -1.46 20.96 -23.65
N ARG A 25 -0.46 20.28 -23.07
CA ARG A 25 -0.37 20.22 -21.62
C ARG A 25 -0.36 21.67 -21.13
N PRO A 26 -1.22 22.02 -20.15
CA PRO A 26 -1.10 23.32 -19.52
C PRO A 26 0.36 23.49 -19.04
N PRO A 27 0.91 24.72 -19.10
CA PRO A 27 2.23 25.01 -18.58
C PRO A 27 2.36 24.45 -17.16
N LEU A 28 3.58 24.07 -16.79
CA LEU A 28 3.84 23.48 -15.48
C LEU A 28 3.22 24.37 -14.40
N PRO A 29 2.46 23.78 -13.46
CA PRO A 29 2.20 24.40 -12.17
C PRO A 29 3.39 25.21 -11.67
N GLY A 30 3.18 26.48 -11.29
CA GLY A 30 4.18 27.22 -10.53
C GLY A 30 4.64 26.37 -9.34
N GLY A 31 5.94 26.05 -9.28
CA GLY A 31 6.54 25.25 -8.20
C GLY A 31 6.89 23.79 -8.52
N LEU A 32 6.64 23.27 -9.73
CA LEU A 32 7.24 22.01 -10.18
C LEU A 32 8.55 22.30 -10.93
N MET A 33 9.69 22.02 -10.27
CA MET A 33 11.03 22.21 -10.83
C MET A 33 11.19 21.52 -12.20
N ALA A 34 12.05 22.09 -13.06
CA ALA A 34 12.51 21.44 -14.28
C ALA A 34 13.07 20.04 -13.97
N PRO A 35 13.11 19.09 -14.93
CA PRO A 35 13.60 17.73 -14.66
C PRO A 35 15.06 17.78 -14.18
N VAL A 36 15.26 17.69 -12.86
CA VAL A 36 16.58 17.55 -12.25
C VAL A 36 16.89 16.05 -12.17
N PRO A 37 18.09 15.60 -12.59
CA PRO A 37 18.53 14.24 -12.32
C PRO A 37 18.41 13.95 -10.82
N GLY A 38 17.66 12.92 -10.44
CA GLY A 38 17.58 12.52 -9.03
C GLY A 38 18.95 12.11 -8.49
N PRO A 39 19.14 12.00 -7.16
CA PRO A 39 20.38 11.49 -6.58
C PRO A 39 20.70 10.10 -7.17
N GLY A 40 21.72 10.02 -8.04
CA GLY A 40 22.09 8.81 -8.79
C GLY A 40 21.77 8.79 -10.30
N GLY A 41 21.34 9.89 -10.90
CA GLY A 41 21.29 10.05 -12.37
C GLY A 41 20.05 9.43 -13.06
N TRP A 42 19.09 8.90 -12.30
CA TRP A 42 17.81 8.43 -12.84
C TRP A 42 16.88 9.62 -13.14
N GLY A 43 16.24 9.61 -14.32
CA GLY A 43 15.31 10.65 -14.73
C GLY A 43 14.05 10.70 -13.85
N VAL A 44 13.67 11.90 -13.42
CA VAL A 44 12.38 12.18 -12.76
C VAL A 44 11.27 12.34 -13.80
N ALA A 45 10.07 11.85 -13.48
CA ALA A 45 8.92 12.07 -14.35
C ALA A 45 8.50 13.55 -14.31
N THR A 46 7.97 14.08 -15.41
CA THR A 46 7.51 15.49 -15.47
C THR A 46 6.12 15.69 -14.87
N TRP A 47 5.36 14.62 -14.65
CA TRP A 47 3.98 14.69 -14.16
C TRP A 47 3.65 13.51 -13.23
N PRO A 48 2.94 13.74 -12.10
CA PRO A 48 2.48 12.67 -11.23
C PRO A 48 1.43 11.81 -11.95
N ARG A 49 1.45 10.51 -11.71
CA ARG A 49 0.44 9.55 -12.21
C ARG A 49 -0.58 9.29 -11.12
N SER A 50 -1.87 9.24 -11.47
CA SER A 50 -2.94 9.01 -10.49
C SER A 50 -2.70 7.71 -9.69
N PRO A 51 -2.56 7.78 -8.35
CA PRO A 51 -2.43 6.60 -7.50
C PRO A 51 -3.79 6.00 -7.09
N VAL A 52 -4.91 6.68 -7.40
CA VAL A 52 -6.24 6.38 -6.85
C VAL A 52 -6.76 4.98 -7.20
N GLY A 53 -6.65 4.57 -8.46
CA GLY A 53 -7.13 3.25 -8.89
C GLY A 53 -6.41 2.11 -8.17
N LEU A 54 -5.08 2.22 -8.06
CA LEU A 54 -4.26 1.25 -7.32
C LEU A 54 -4.55 1.30 -5.82
N ALA A 55 -4.70 2.49 -5.24
CA ALA A 55 -5.04 2.64 -3.82
C ALA A 55 -6.38 1.96 -3.46
N ARG A 56 -7.38 2.08 -4.33
CA ARG A 56 -8.67 1.39 -4.19
C ARG A 56 -8.50 -0.12 -4.29
N ALA A 57 -7.75 -0.60 -5.27
CA ALA A 57 -7.46 -2.03 -5.43
C ALA A 57 -6.74 -2.61 -4.20
N VAL A 58 -5.67 -1.95 -3.72
CA VAL A 58 -4.96 -2.32 -2.49
C VAL A 58 -5.90 -2.33 -1.29
N THR A 59 -6.74 -1.31 -1.13
CA THR A 59 -7.68 -1.22 -0.01
C THR A 59 -8.70 -2.36 -0.04
N ALA A 60 -9.23 -2.70 -1.22
CA ALA A 60 -10.17 -3.79 -1.38
C ALA A 60 -9.51 -5.15 -1.08
N LEU A 61 -8.31 -5.37 -1.60
CA LEU A 61 -7.53 -6.59 -1.36
C LEU A 61 -7.15 -6.75 0.12
N LEU A 62 -6.71 -5.69 0.79
CA LEU A 62 -6.49 -5.71 2.24
C LEU A 62 -7.79 -5.99 3.02
N GLY A 63 -8.93 -5.51 2.54
CA GLY A 63 -10.24 -5.85 3.12
C GLY A 63 -10.58 -7.34 2.97
N VAL A 64 -10.23 -7.96 1.85
CA VAL A 64 -10.37 -9.42 1.65
C VAL A 64 -9.46 -10.19 2.59
N VAL A 65 -8.21 -9.75 2.79
CA VAL A 65 -7.28 -10.36 3.75
C VAL A 65 -7.85 -10.30 5.16
N ILE A 66 -8.31 -9.11 5.62
CA ILE A 66 -8.94 -8.96 6.94
C ILE A 66 -10.15 -9.89 7.10
N ALA A 67 -10.99 -10.01 6.07
CA ALA A 67 -12.16 -10.90 6.13
C ALA A 67 -11.75 -12.38 6.22
N ALA A 68 -10.70 -12.78 5.52
CA ALA A 68 -10.15 -14.13 5.59
C ALA A 68 -9.56 -14.43 6.98
N ASP A 69 -8.80 -13.50 7.56
CA ASP A 69 -8.20 -13.65 8.88
C ASP A 69 -9.29 -13.72 9.98
N LEU A 70 -10.34 -12.90 9.88
CA LEU A 70 -11.50 -12.97 10.78
C LEU A 70 -12.22 -14.32 10.67
N PHE A 71 -12.37 -14.84 9.46
CA PHE A 71 -12.94 -16.17 9.24
C PHE A 71 -12.07 -17.27 9.85
N ALA A 72 -10.74 -17.18 9.70
CA ALA A 72 -9.77 -18.12 10.28
C ALA A 72 -9.81 -18.13 11.82
N ILE A 73 -9.90 -16.96 12.44
CA ILE A 73 -10.10 -16.84 13.89
C ILE A 73 -11.40 -17.53 14.31
N GLY A 74 -12.50 -17.27 13.59
CA GLY A 74 -13.81 -17.86 13.88
C GLY A 74 -13.81 -19.39 13.81
N THR A 75 -13.25 -19.96 12.74
CA THR A 75 -13.14 -21.42 12.57
C THR A 75 -12.19 -22.05 13.58
N GLY A 76 -11.06 -21.40 13.88
CA GLY A 76 -10.10 -21.87 14.88
C GLY A 76 -10.68 -21.91 16.29
N LEU A 77 -11.46 -20.91 16.69
CA LEU A 77 -12.15 -20.89 17.99
C LEU A 77 -13.26 -21.97 18.06
N HIS A 78 -14.01 -22.17 16.98
CA HIS A 78 -15.02 -23.22 16.92
C HIS A 78 -14.39 -24.62 17.05
N LEU A 79 -13.27 -24.86 16.34
CA LEU A 79 -12.55 -26.13 16.41
C LEU A 79 -12.05 -26.42 17.84
N ARG A 80 -11.54 -25.42 18.56
CA ARG A 80 -11.16 -25.59 19.98
C ARG A 80 -12.34 -25.99 20.86
N GLY A 81 -13.52 -25.40 20.64
CA GLY A 81 -14.73 -25.76 21.37
C GLY A 81 -15.10 -27.24 21.17
N LEU A 82 -14.97 -27.74 19.94
CA LEU A 82 -15.22 -29.16 19.62
C LEU A 82 -14.21 -30.08 20.30
N TRP A 83 -12.92 -29.74 20.30
CA TRP A 83 -11.89 -30.54 20.97
C TRP A 83 -12.09 -30.61 22.49
N GLN A 84 -12.46 -29.50 23.12
CA GLN A 84 -12.79 -29.48 24.55
C GLN A 84 -13.99 -30.38 24.87
N GLN A 85 -14.99 -30.45 23.97
CA GLN A 85 -16.13 -31.35 24.11
C GLN A 85 -15.75 -32.81 23.91
N VAL A 86 -14.87 -33.14 22.95
CA VAL A 86 -14.39 -34.52 22.74
C VAL A 86 -13.59 -35.01 23.95
N GLU A 87 -12.78 -34.15 24.57
CA GLU A 87 -12.02 -34.48 25.77
C GLU A 87 -12.93 -34.66 27.00
N ALA A 88 -14.04 -33.93 27.08
CA ALA A 88 -15.04 -34.05 28.14
C ALA A 88 -15.98 -35.26 27.97
N ASP A 89 -16.42 -35.55 26.73
CA ASP A 89 -17.50 -36.50 26.43
C ASP A 89 -17.00 -37.82 25.79
N GLY A 90 -15.71 -37.94 25.45
CA GLY A 90 -15.09 -39.19 24.98
C GLY A 90 -15.58 -39.70 23.61
N ALA A 91 -16.24 -38.87 22.80
CA ALA A 91 -16.88 -39.30 21.56
C ALA A 91 -15.91 -39.30 20.36
N LEU A 92 -15.45 -40.50 19.98
CA LEU A 92 -14.45 -40.80 18.94
C LEU A 92 -15.01 -40.77 17.49
N ASN A 93 -16.10 -40.05 17.22
CA ASN A 93 -16.87 -40.22 15.96
C ASN A 93 -16.58 -39.20 14.85
N VAL A 94 -15.51 -38.39 14.97
CA VAL A 94 -15.16 -37.33 14.00
C VAL A 94 -14.36 -37.87 12.78
N TYR A 95 -13.93 -39.13 12.79
CA TYR A 95 -12.83 -39.59 11.91
C TYR A 95 -13.18 -40.34 10.61
N VAL A 96 -14.44 -40.63 10.27
CA VAL A 96 -14.73 -41.63 9.20
C VAL A 96 -15.36 -41.09 7.90
N GLY A 97 -15.63 -39.78 7.78
CA GLY A 97 -16.11 -39.19 6.51
C GLY A 97 -15.94 -37.69 6.38
N ASP A 98 -16.17 -36.96 7.47
CA ASP A 98 -16.10 -35.49 7.48
C ASP A 98 -14.67 -34.94 7.49
N GLY A 99 -13.70 -35.69 8.01
CA GLY A 99 -12.29 -35.27 8.13
C GLY A 99 -11.63 -34.96 6.77
N ARG A 100 -11.86 -35.78 5.74
CA ARG A 100 -11.25 -35.57 4.41
C ARG A 100 -11.85 -34.36 3.67
N THR A 101 -13.15 -34.13 3.87
CA THR A 101 -13.85 -32.94 3.35
C THR A 101 -13.36 -31.68 4.07
N ALA A 102 -13.22 -31.74 5.39
CA ALA A 102 -12.67 -30.66 6.21
C ALA A 102 -11.20 -30.34 5.85
N GLU A 103 -10.35 -31.36 5.66
CA GLU A 103 -8.98 -31.20 5.18
C GLU A 103 -8.91 -30.54 3.80
N THR A 104 -9.79 -30.96 2.87
CA THR A 104 -9.85 -30.38 1.52
C THR A 104 -10.31 -28.92 1.55
N LEU A 105 -11.34 -28.61 2.34
CA LEU A 105 -11.84 -27.23 2.52
C LEU A 105 -10.79 -26.34 3.19
N TYR A 106 -10.08 -26.84 4.19
CA TYR A 106 -8.97 -26.13 4.83
C TYR A 106 -7.84 -25.84 3.83
N GLY A 107 -7.45 -26.82 3.02
CA GLY A 107 -6.44 -26.65 1.97
C GLY A 107 -6.85 -25.61 0.91
N ILE A 108 -8.11 -25.61 0.47
CA ILE A 108 -8.65 -24.60 -0.46
C ILE A 108 -8.66 -23.21 0.18
N ALA A 109 -9.10 -23.11 1.44
CA ALA A 109 -9.11 -21.84 2.18
C ALA A 109 -7.70 -21.27 2.31
N ALA A 110 -6.72 -22.08 2.74
CA ALA A 110 -5.32 -21.68 2.85
C ALA A 110 -4.73 -21.24 1.49
N LEU A 111 -5.01 -21.98 0.42
CA LEU A 111 -4.58 -21.61 -0.93
C LEU A 111 -5.19 -20.27 -1.36
N SER A 112 -6.50 -20.09 -1.12
CA SER A 112 -7.20 -18.85 -1.47
C SER A 112 -6.66 -17.63 -0.71
N GLN A 113 -6.35 -17.80 0.58
CA GLN A 113 -5.73 -16.76 1.40
C GLN A 113 -4.32 -16.43 0.90
N GLY A 114 -3.52 -17.44 0.55
CA GLY A 114 -2.19 -17.26 -0.05
C GLY A 114 -2.23 -16.50 -1.37
N VAL A 115 -3.19 -16.82 -2.25
CA VAL A 115 -3.38 -16.10 -3.52
C VAL A 115 -3.83 -14.65 -3.28
N ALA A 116 -4.74 -14.41 -2.33
CA ALA A 116 -5.20 -13.07 -1.97
C ALA A 116 -4.04 -12.23 -1.41
N LEU A 117 -3.20 -12.81 -0.54
CA LEU A 117 -2.03 -12.15 0.01
C LEU A 117 -1.00 -11.81 -1.06
N LEU A 118 -0.71 -12.74 -1.97
CA LEU A 118 0.20 -12.51 -3.10
C LEU A 118 -0.31 -11.38 -4.01
N ALA A 119 -1.59 -11.43 -4.38
CA ALA A 119 -2.22 -10.38 -5.18
C ALA A 119 -2.14 -9.02 -4.46
N THR A 120 -2.40 -8.99 -3.15
CA THR A 120 -2.27 -7.80 -2.31
C THR A 120 -0.85 -7.25 -2.37
N GLY A 121 0.17 -8.09 -2.16
CA GLY A 121 1.57 -7.70 -2.19
C GLY A 121 1.99 -7.12 -3.54
N VAL A 122 1.62 -7.76 -4.65
CA VAL A 122 1.93 -7.28 -6.00
C VAL A 122 1.30 -5.90 -6.24
N VAL A 123 0.00 -5.75 -5.99
CA VAL A 123 -0.70 -4.48 -6.23
C VAL A 123 -0.20 -3.39 -5.27
N PHE A 124 0.11 -3.74 -4.03
CA PHE A 124 0.72 -2.85 -3.05
C PHE A 124 2.07 -2.33 -3.53
N ILE A 125 2.96 -3.20 -4.01
CA ILE A 125 4.28 -2.81 -4.52
C ILE A 125 4.14 -1.91 -5.75
N ILE A 126 3.20 -2.20 -6.66
CA ILE A 126 2.94 -1.34 -7.83
C ILE A 126 2.45 0.04 -7.37
N TRP A 127 1.51 0.09 -6.40
CA TRP A 127 1.05 1.34 -5.81
C TRP A 127 2.19 2.10 -5.11
N PHE A 128 3.02 1.41 -4.35
CA PHE A 128 4.13 1.96 -3.58
C PHE A 128 5.22 2.53 -4.49
N HIS A 129 5.58 1.81 -5.55
CA HIS A 129 6.49 2.31 -6.57
C HIS A 129 5.91 3.54 -7.30
N ARG A 130 4.60 3.54 -7.62
CA ARG A 130 3.95 4.71 -8.24
C ARG A 130 3.96 5.93 -7.32
N THR A 131 3.58 5.77 -6.06
CA THR A 131 3.56 6.89 -5.10
C THR A 131 4.96 7.43 -4.83
N ARG A 132 5.98 6.56 -4.82
CA ARG A 132 7.40 6.94 -4.82
C ARG A 132 7.81 7.75 -6.04
N ARG A 133 7.42 7.35 -7.24
CA ARG A 133 7.70 8.12 -8.46
C ARG A 133 6.98 9.47 -8.46
N ASN A 134 5.74 9.53 -7.93
CA ASN A 134 5.03 10.79 -7.77
C ASN A 134 5.73 11.72 -6.78
N ALA A 135 6.26 11.17 -5.68
CA ALA A 135 7.00 11.93 -4.68
C ALA A 135 8.22 12.65 -5.28
N GLU A 136 8.94 12.02 -6.22
CA GLU A 136 10.05 12.68 -6.93
C GLU A 136 9.62 13.83 -7.83
N VAL A 137 8.38 13.81 -8.35
CA VAL A 137 7.84 14.94 -9.12
C VAL A 137 7.55 16.12 -8.19
N PHE A 138 7.12 15.83 -6.97
CA PHE A 138 6.78 16.82 -5.97
C PHE A 138 8.01 17.46 -5.32
N ASP A 139 9.01 16.67 -4.99
CA ASP A 139 10.29 17.13 -4.47
C ASP A 139 11.38 16.09 -4.87
N PRO A 140 12.28 16.43 -5.80
CA PRO A 140 13.35 15.52 -6.23
C PRO A 140 14.34 15.15 -5.11
N SER A 141 14.44 15.96 -4.04
CA SER A 141 15.47 15.84 -3.00
C SER A 141 15.09 14.89 -1.85
N VAL A 142 13.81 14.55 -1.71
CA VAL A 142 13.31 13.69 -0.60
C VAL A 142 13.71 12.22 -0.73
N GLN A 143 14.02 11.75 -1.93
CA GLN A 143 14.33 10.35 -2.20
C GLN A 143 15.84 10.14 -2.29
N ARG A 144 16.43 9.60 -1.22
CA ARG A 144 17.87 9.31 -1.13
C ARG A 144 18.28 8.00 -1.81
N MET A 145 17.31 7.18 -2.24
CA MET A 145 17.53 5.85 -2.80
C MET A 145 16.89 5.75 -4.18
N GLY A 146 17.54 5.02 -5.09
CA GLY A 146 17.05 4.81 -6.45
C GLY A 146 15.68 4.10 -6.53
N PRO A 147 14.94 4.27 -7.64
CA PRO A 147 13.59 3.72 -7.84
C PRO A 147 13.45 2.22 -7.63
N GLY A 148 14.50 1.46 -7.96
CA GLY A 148 14.52 0.01 -7.84
C GLY A 148 14.30 -0.47 -6.40
N TRP A 149 14.73 0.30 -5.40
CA TRP A 149 14.56 -0.07 -3.99
C TRP A 149 13.12 -0.02 -3.49
N ALA A 150 12.22 0.70 -4.19
CA ALA A 150 10.79 0.65 -3.90
C ALA A 150 10.17 -0.74 -4.21
N VAL A 151 10.85 -1.55 -5.03
CA VAL A 151 10.44 -2.92 -5.38
C VAL A 151 11.39 -3.92 -4.73
N GLY A 152 12.68 -3.84 -5.01
CA GLY A 152 13.70 -4.78 -4.52
C GLY A 152 13.84 -4.81 -3.00
N GLY A 153 13.50 -3.71 -2.31
CA GLY A 153 13.52 -3.64 -0.85
C GLY A 153 12.62 -4.70 -0.18
N TRP A 154 11.54 -5.14 -0.84
CA TRP A 154 10.60 -6.12 -0.31
C TRP A 154 11.09 -7.57 -0.41
N PHE A 155 12.01 -7.86 -1.34
CA PHE A 155 12.44 -9.23 -1.65
C PHE A 155 13.77 -9.60 -0.99
N VAL A 156 14.56 -8.61 -0.57
CA VAL A 156 15.84 -8.84 0.11
C VAL A 156 15.60 -8.88 1.62
N PRO A 157 15.79 -10.01 2.32
CA PRO A 157 15.33 -10.19 3.71
C PRO A 157 15.81 -9.12 4.69
N ILE A 158 17.09 -8.74 4.63
CA ILE A 158 17.67 -7.71 5.51
C ILE A 158 17.17 -6.32 5.10
N ALA A 159 17.09 -6.05 3.79
CA ALA A 159 16.59 -4.77 3.29
C ALA A 159 15.10 -4.57 3.61
N ASN A 160 14.30 -5.64 3.65
CA ASN A 160 12.87 -5.61 3.91
C ASN A 160 12.52 -5.02 5.28
N LEU A 161 13.46 -5.01 6.22
CA LEU A 161 13.27 -4.40 7.55
C LEU A 161 13.50 -2.88 7.57
N TRP A 162 14.18 -2.31 6.58
CA TRP A 162 14.63 -0.91 6.65
C TRP A 162 14.36 -0.08 5.39
N PHE A 163 14.51 -0.69 4.22
CA PHE A 163 14.47 0.04 2.95
C PHE A 163 13.05 0.46 2.57
N PRO A 164 12.01 -0.39 2.71
CA PRO A 164 10.66 0.07 2.47
C PRO A 164 10.25 1.20 3.42
N TYR A 165 10.68 1.18 4.70
CA TYR A 165 10.45 2.30 5.61
C TYR A 165 11.12 3.60 5.13
N ARG A 166 12.37 3.53 4.67
CA ARG A 166 13.08 4.71 4.14
C ARG A 166 12.38 5.29 2.91
N VAL A 167 11.92 4.44 1.99
CA VAL A 167 11.16 4.87 0.82
C VAL A 167 9.82 5.48 1.24
N ALA A 168 9.09 4.82 2.14
CA ALA A 168 7.81 5.28 2.67
C ALA A 168 7.93 6.63 3.40
N SER A 169 9.01 6.82 4.17
CA SER A 169 9.36 8.09 4.81
C SER A 169 9.53 9.22 3.80
N GLY A 170 10.30 8.99 2.72
CA GLY A 170 10.48 10.01 1.68
C GLY A 170 9.17 10.28 0.93
N VAL A 171 8.35 9.25 0.71
CA VAL A 171 7.01 9.41 0.12
C VAL A 171 6.11 10.25 1.02
N TRP A 172 6.12 9.98 2.32
CA TRP A 172 5.34 10.71 3.31
C TRP A 172 5.74 12.17 3.36
N GLU A 173 7.04 12.46 3.44
CA GLU A 173 7.58 13.82 3.49
C GLU A 173 7.21 14.62 2.23
N ALA A 174 7.43 14.04 1.06
CA ALA A 174 7.03 14.65 -0.21
C ALA A 174 5.51 14.78 -0.37
N SER A 175 4.72 13.93 0.28
CA SER A 175 3.26 14.04 0.17
C SER A 175 2.71 15.07 1.18
N ALA A 176 3.34 15.20 2.35
CA ALA A 176 2.93 16.09 3.44
C ALA A 176 3.33 17.56 3.20
N GLN A 177 4.38 17.80 2.43
CA GLN A 177 4.77 19.14 1.98
C GLN A 177 3.72 19.69 1.02
N THR A 178 2.90 20.67 1.47
CA THR A 178 2.53 21.92 0.79
C THR A 178 1.22 22.44 1.37
N ARG A 179 1.27 23.65 1.94
CA ARG A 179 0.13 24.52 2.17
C ARG A 179 -0.09 25.37 0.90
N PRO A 180 -1.31 25.83 0.58
CA PRO A 180 -1.57 26.57 -0.67
C PRO A 180 -0.70 27.82 -0.90
N ASP A 181 -0.11 28.35 0.18
CA ASP A 181 0.82 29.49 0.21
C ASP A 181 2.30 29.10 0.03
N GLY A 182 2.60 27.83 -0.26
CA GLY A 182 3.97 27.31 -0.35
C GLY A 182 4.59 26.94 1.00
N GLY A 183 3.87 27.11 2.12
CA GLY A 183 4.32 26.75 3.46
C GLY A 183 4.43 25.24 3.69
N ARG A 184 5.33 24.81 4.59
CA ARG A 184 5.50 23.40 4.96
C ARG A 184 4.45 22.98 6.00
N ARG A 185 3.49 22.14 5.61
CA ARG A 185 2.56 21.50 6.57
C ARG A 185 3.28 20.35 7.27
N THR A 186 3.33 20.37 8.60
CA THR A 186 3.75 19.22 9.40
C THR A 186 2.58 18.27 9.56
N VAL A 187 2.58 17.15 8.83
CA VAL A 187 1.59 16.07 9.00
C VAL A 187 2.19 15.01 9.92
N PRO A 188 1.51 14.60 11.00
CA PRO A 188 2.04 13.62 11.95
C PRO A 188 2.38 12.30 11.25
N ARG A 189 3.57 11.76 11.51
CA ARG A 189 4.07 10.51 10.91
C ARG A 189 3.43 9.25 11.51
N THR A 190 2.41 9.42 12.35
CA THR A 190 1.74 8.34 13.10
C THR A 190 1.23 7.22 12.19
N PRO A 191 0.52 7.47 11.07
CA PRO A 191 0.04 6.38 10.21
C PRO A 191 1.18 5.56 9.61
N LEU A 192 2.27 6.21 9.20
CA LEU A 192 3.48 5.55 8.69
C LEU A 192 4.14 4.67 9.76
N ASN A 193 4.38 5.24 10.95
CA ASN A 193 5.09 4.54 12.01
C ASN A 193 4.29 3.38 12.59
N LEU A 194 2.97 3.55 12.78
CA LEU A 194 2.10 2.49 13.29
C LEU A 194 1.99 1.35 12.29
N TRP A 195 1.73 1.66 11.00
CA TRP A 195 1.68 0.63 9.97
C TRP A 195 2.99 -0.16 9.87
N TRP A 196 4.12 0.54 9.82
CA TRP A 196 5.42 -0.13 9.69
C TRP A 196 5.75 -0.97 10.92
N GLY A 197 5.50 -0.44 12.13
CA GLY A 197 5.69 -1.18 13.36
C GLY A 197 4.83 -2.44 13.41
N ALA A 198 3.54 -2.32 13.08
CA ALA A 198 2.62 -3.46 13.05
C ALA A 198 3.04 -4.51 12.00
N TRP A 199 3.48 -4.09 10.81
CA TRP A 199 3.99 -5.00 9.78
C TRP A 199 5.24 -5.77 10.24
N VAL A 200 6.19 -5.09 10.89
CA VAL A 200 7.38 -5.76 11.43
C VAL A 200 7.01 -6.73 12.55
N VAL A 201 6.08 -6.35 13.44
CA VAL A 201 5.58 -7.24 14.49
C VAL A 201 4.90 -8.46 13.87
N SER A 202 4.08 -8.28 12.85
CA SER A 202 3.39 -9.39 12.18
C SER A 202 4.36 -10.35 11.51
N LEU A 203 5.37 -9.84 10.80
CA LEU A 203 6.46 -10.66 10.24
C LEU A 203 7.18 -11.50 11.30
N LEU A 204 7.43 -10.94 12.49
CA LEU A 204 8.06 -11.68 13.59
C LEU A 204 7.12 -12.76 14.15
N PHE A 205 5.83 -12.44 14.31
CA PHE A 205 4.81 -13.40 14.75
C PHE A 205 4.69 -14.57 13.79
N THR A 206 4.57 -14.33 12.48
CA THR A 206 4.50 -15.39 11.46
C THR A 206 5.68 -16.36 11.59
N ARG A 207 6.90 -15.85 11.72
CA ARG A 207 8.12 -16.68 11.86
C ARG A 207 8.16 -17.49 13.15
N VAL A 208 7.61 -16.95 14.24
CA VAL A 208 7.51 -17.67 15.52
C VAL A 208 6.45 -18.76 15.43
N THR A 209 5.29 -18.45 14.86
CA THR A 209 4.17 -19.38 14.69
C THR A 209 4.55 -20.53 13.77
N GLU A 210 5.19 -20.29 12.62
CA GLU A 210 5.68 -21.33 11.69
C GLU A 210 6.62 -22.31 12.41
N ARG A 211 7.61 -21.80 13.16
CA ARG A 211 8.57 -22.65 13.89
C ARG A 211 7.94 -23.47 15.01
N LEU A 212 6.87 -22.97 15.63
CA LEU A 212 6.15 -23.68 16.68
C LEU A 212 5.23 -24.74 16.07
N TRP A 213 4.59 -24.42 14.95
CA TRP A 213 3.74 -25.35 14.20
C TRP A 213 4.55 -26.57 13.71
N ASP A 214 5.73 -26.34 13.14
CA ASP A 214 6.63 -27.42 12.67
C ASP A 214 7.11 -28.36 13.78
N ARG A 215 7.01 -27.95 15.05
CA ARG A 215 7.43 -28.73 16.22
C ARG A 215 6.29 -29.42 16.95
N ALA A 216 5.04 -29.11 16.62
CA ALA A 216 3.88 -29.66 17.31
C ALA A 216 3.59 -31.09 16.85
N VAL A 217 3.60 -32.05 17.78
CA VAL A 217 3.30 -33.48 17.55
C VAL A 217 2.14 -33.96 18.44
N GLY A 218 1.79 -33.25 19.52
CA GLY A 218 0.73 -33.64 20.49
C GLY A 218 -0.58 -32.82 20.44
N ALA A 219 -1.69 -33.39 20.93
CA ALA A 219 -3.01 -32.74 20.96
C ALA A 219 -3.05 -31.43 21.78
N GLU A 220 -2.35 -31.38 22.92
CA GLU A 220 -2.20 -30.17 23.72
C GLU A 220 -1.42 -29.08 22.96
N GLU A 221 -0.43 -29.48 22.16
CA GLU A 221 0.33 -28.58 21.29
C GLU A 221 -0.54 -28.04 20.14
N VAL A 222 -1.49 -28.83 19.62
CA VAL A 222 -2.47 -28.38 18.61
C VAL A 222 -3.38 -27.27 19.17
N VAL A 223 -3.89 -27.41 20.40
CA VAL A 223 -4.71 -26.38 21.05
C VAL A 223 -3.91 -25.09 21.28
N ARG A 224 -2.66 -25.22 21.73
CA ARG A 224 -1.76 -24.08 21.92
C ARG A 224 -1.36 -23.41 20.60
N ALA A 225 -1.13 -24.21 19.55
CA ALA A 225 -0.83 -23.72 18.20
C ALA A 225 -2.02 -22.96 17.62
N ALA A 226 -3.25 -23.47 17.75
CA ALA A 226 -4.46 -22.74 17.39
C ALA A 226 -4.59 -21.42 18.18
N GLY A 227 -4.14 -21.42 19.44
CA GLY A 227 -3.87 -20.25 20.30
C GLY A 227 -3.13 -19.13 19.59
N LEU A 228 -1.95 -19.50 19.15
CA LEU A 228 -0.97 -18.62 18.53
C LEU A 228 -1.38 -18.19 17.13
N VAL A 229 -2.02 -19.06 16.35
CA VAL A 229 -2.56 -18.71 15.04
C VAL A 229 -3.58 -17.59 15.15
N ALA A 230 -4.57 -17.73 16.05
CA ALA A 230 -5.57 -16.67 16.25
C ALA A 230 -4.96 -15.34 16.72
N ALA A 231 -3.90 -15.40 17.53
CA ALA A 231 -3.15 -14.20 17.93
C ALA A 231 -2.37 -13.58 16.76
N SER A 232 -1.77 -14.41 15.89
CA SER A 232 -1.10 -13.99 14.67
C SER A 232 -2.09 -13.29 13.72
N ASP A 233 -3.24 -13.91 13.47
CA ASP A 233 -4.31 -13.37 12.63
C ASP A 233 -4.80 -12.01 13.15
N ALA A 234 -4.94 -11.86 14.48
CA ALA A 234 -5.31 -10.58 15.08
C ALA A 234 -4.25 -9.48 14.84
N VAL A 235 -2.96 -9.82 14.90
CA VAL A 235 -1.86 -8.89 14.59
C VAL A 235 -1.87 -8.53 13.10
N ASP A 236 -2.10 -9.50 12.22
CA ASP A 236 -2.19 -9.28 10.77
C ASP A 236 -3.37 -8.38 10.41
N ILE A 237 -4.54 -8.57 11.03
CA ILE A 237 -5.71 -7.67 10.87
C ILE A 237 -5.34 -6.23 11.26
N VAL A 238 -4.65 -6.04 12.38
CA VAL A 238 -4.22 -4.71 12.83
C VAL A 238 -3.22 -4.10 11.84
N ALA A 239 -2.24 -4.89 11.37
CA ALA A 239 -1.27 -4.45 10.37
C ALA A 239 -1.95 -4.06 9.05
N ALA A 240 -2.91 -4.85 8.57
CA ALA A 240 -3.69 -4.59 7.37
C ALA A 240 -4.57 -3.33 7.50
N ALA A 241 -5.23 -3.14 8.65
CA ALA A 241 -6.02 -1.93 8.92
C ALA A 241 -5.14 -0.67 8.92
N LEU A 242 -3.97 -0.73 9.56
CA LEU A 242 -2.99 0.37 9.56
C LEU A 242 -2.42 0.62 8.15
N ALA A 243 -2.22 -0.44 7.35
CA ALA A 243 -1.82 -0.32 5.95
C ALA A 243 -2.87 0.42 5.12
N VAL A 244 -4.16 0.13 5.33
CA VAL A 244 -5.27 0.86 4.69
C VAL A 244 -5.23 2.34 5.07
N LEU A 245 -5.01 2.67 6.35
CA LEU A 245 -4.90 4.06 6.80
C LEU A 245 -3.70 4.77 6.14
N TYR A 246 -2.55 4.12 6.08
CA TYR A 246 -1.36 4.66 5.40
C TYR A 246 -1.61 4.89 3.90
N VAL A 247 -2.16 3.90 3.20
CA VAL A 247 -2.49 3.98 1.76
C VAL A 247 -3.45 5.14 1.49
N ARG A 248 -4.51 5.26 2.30
CA ARG A 248 -5.50 6.35 2.17
C ARG A 248 -4.88 7.71 2.48
N ALA A 249 -4.07 7.83 3.52
CA ALA A 249 -3.42 9.07 3.90
C ALA A 249 -2.45 9.56 2.81
N VAL A 250 -1.55 8.71 2.32
CA VAL A 250 -0.62 9.05 1.23
C VAL A 250 -1.38 9.39 -0.04
N THR A 251 -2.37 8.58 -0.43
CA THR A 251 -3.15 8.82 -1.65
C THR A 251 -3.88 10.15 -1.59
N ARG A 252 -4.51 10.48 -0.45
CA ARG A 252 -5.19 11.76 -0.23
C ARG A 252 -4.23 12.94 -0.36
N MET A 253 -3.09 12.88 0.34
CA MET A 253 -2.06 13.93 0.29
C MET A 253 -1.53 14.15 -1.13
N GLN A 254 -1.24 13.08 -1.88
CA GLN A 254 -0.76 13.20 -3.26
C GLN A 254 -1.82 13.75 -4.22
N VAL A 255 -3.10 13.41 -4.02
CA VAL A 255 -4.21 13.96 -4.82
C VAL A 255 -4.39 15.44 -4.50
N GLU A 256 -4.44 15.82 -3.22
CA GLU A 256 -4.53 17.22 -2.79
C GLU A 256 -3.37 18.04 -3.37
N ARG A 257 -2.12 17.55 -3.28
CA ARG A 257 -0.95 18.24 -3.84
C ARG A 257 -1.00 18.36 -5.36
N ALA A 258 -1.43 17.31 -6.06
CA ALA A 258 -1.59 17.34 -7.52
C ALA A 258 -2.70 18.31 -7.99
N LEU A 259 -3.71 18.56 -7.15
CA LEU A 259 -4.76 19.56 -7.41
C LEU A 259 -4.25 20.99 -7.16
N HIS A 260 -3.46 21.23 -6.12
CA HIS A 260 -2.92 22.57 -5.83
C HIS A 260 -1.86 23.03 -6.83
N GLY A 261 -1.06 22.11 -7.38
CA GLY A 261 -0.23 22.46 -8.54
C GLY A 261 -1.08 22.95 -9.73
N ARG A 262 -2.34 22.57 -9.82
CA ARG A 262 -3.21 22.95 -10.94
C ARG A 262 -3.78 24.39 -10.84
N ALA A 263 -3.46 25.17 -9.81
CA ALA A 263 -3.95 26.55 -9.71
C ALA A 263 -3.35 27.39 -10.85
N PRO A 264 -4.17 27.90 -11.80
CA PRO A 264 -3.69 28.78 -12.84
C PRO A 264 -3.30 30.12 -12.22
N ASP A 265 -2.19 30.67 -12.69
CA ASP A 265 -1.84 32.07 -12.43
C ASP A 265 -3.06 32.93 -12.77
N GLY A 266 -3.70 33.52 -11.76
CA GLY A 266 -4.54 34.69 -11.99
C GLY A 266 -3.65 35.75 -12.64
N PRO A 267 -4.19 36.57 -13.57
CA PRO A 267 -3.39 37.59 -14.24
C PRO A 267 -2.63 38.42 -13.20
N ALA A 268 -1.31 38.49 -13.37
CA ALA A 268 -0.44 39.26 -12.48
C ALA A 268 -1.02 40.68 -12.31
N PRO A 269 -1.08 41.23 -11.08
CA PRO A 269 -1.54 42.60 -10.89
C PRO A 269 -0.66 43.51 -11.74
N ALA A 270 -1.31 44.33 -12.58
CA ALA A 270 -0.64 45.24 -13.49
C ALA A 270 0.36 46.12 -12.71
N PRO A 271 1.56 46.38 -13.26
CA PRO A 271 2.51 47.28 -12.62
C PRO A 271 1.83 48.64 -12.40
N VAL A 272 1.81 49.09 -11.15
CA VAL A 272 1.30 50.41 -10.77
C VAL A 272 2.17 51.45 -11.48
N PRO A 273 1.62 52.27 -12.40
CA PRO A 273 2.42 53.32 -13.03
C PRO A 273 2.69 54.42 -12.01
N GLY A 274 3.97 54.59 -11.64
CA GLY A 274 4.45 55.84 -11.03
C GLY A 274 5.30 55.67 -9.77
N ALA A 275 6.62 55.65 -9.95
CA ALA A 275 7.57 56.06 -8.89
C ALA A 275 8.94 56.44 -9.49
N HIS A 276 8.98 57.53 -10.26
CA HIS A 276 10.19 58.34 -10.39
C HIS A 276 9.82 59.76 -9.96
N ARG A 277 10.34 60.16 -8.79
CA ARG A 277 10.55 61.57 -8.43
C ARG A 277 12.01 61.89 -8.72
#